data_AF-A0A963NLC0-F1
#
_entry.id   AF-A0A963NLC0-F1
#
_cell.length_a   1.000
_cell.length_b   1.000
_cell.length_c   1.000
_cell.angle_alpha   90.00
_cell.angle_beta   90.00
_cell.angle_gamma   90.00
#
_symmetry.space_group_name_H-M   'P 1'
#
loop_
_entity.id
_entity.type
_entity.pdbx_description
1 polymer ?
#
loop_
_entity_poly.entity_id
_entity_poly.type
_entity_poly.pdbx_seq_one_letter_code
_entity_poly.pdbx_strand_id
1 'polypeptide(L)'
;MHPNALIDACAQLVRLALAFEHPADAVVSRFFRDNRGLGQRERAALAETTYTVLRKKLLFDHMAPSGSGPRERRLAILGFAHWQDEEARRADPQTRQGPRDFLQAALNERERQWLAHCDAVVQADLLERHRHNLPEWLVAPLKEQLGERFWPEVLALSQSAPLDLRVNILKEKRALAQEELAKAAIKTEATPYSPWGLRVVGKPQLSKLPAFVRGAIEVQDEGSQLLALLVDAKRGEMVVDFCAGAGGKTLAL
;
A
#
# COMPACT_ATOMS: atom_id res chain seq x y z
N MET A 1 -1.12 4.58 21.83
CA MET A 1 -2.34 5.42 21.82
C MET A 1 -3.53 4.58 22.27
N HIS A 2 -4.52 5.19 22.94
CA HIS A 2 -5.77 4.52 23.31
C HIS A 2 -6.53 4.09 22.04
N PRO A 3 -7.19 2.90 22.00
CA PRO A 3 -7.87 2.40 20.81
C PRO A 3 -8.83 3.40 20.13
N ASN A 4 -9.73 4.03 20.90
CA ASN A 4 -10.63 5.08 20.38
C ASN A 4 -9.88 6.20 19.66
N ALA A 5 -8.85 6.75 20.28
CA ALA A 5 -8.09 7.86 19.72
C ALA A 5 -7.39 7.47 18.41
N LEU A 6 -6.96 6.21 18.26
CA LEU A 6 -6.36 5.74 17.02
C LEU A 6 -7.39 5.64 15.89
N ILE A 7 -8.58 5.10 16.17
CA ILE A 7 -9.65 5.01 15.17
C ILE A 7 -10.16 6.40 14.76
N ASP A 8 -10.26 7.33 15.71
CA ASP A 8 -10.63 8.72 15.41
C ASP A 8 -9.55 9.42 14.56
N ALA A 9 -8.26 9.17 14.84
CA ALA A 9 -7.17 9.67 14.01
C ALA A 9 -7.21 9.06 12.60
N CYS A 10 -7.51 7.76 12.46
CA CYS A 10 -7.77 7.14 11.16
C CYS A 10 -8.94 7.79 10.43
N ALA A 11 -10.06 8.04 11.12
CA ALA A 11 -11.24 8.70 10.54
C ALA A 11 -10.91 10.12 10.04
N GLN A 12 -10.12 10.87 10.82
CA GLN A 12 -9.66 12.20 10.42
C GLN A 12 -8.78 12.14 9.18
N LEU A 13 -7.83 11.21 9.10
CA LEU A 13 -6.94 11.07 7.94
C LEU A 13 -7.71 10.59 6.70
N VAL A 14 -8.63 9.65 6.86
CA VAL A 14 -9.55 9.20 5.80
C VAL A 14 -10.36 10.37 5.26
N ARG A 15 -10.90 11.22 6.13
CA ARG A 15 -11.63 12.43 5.72
C ARG A 15 -10.78 13.34 4.84
N LEU A 16 -9.54 13.60 5.24
CA LEU A 16 -8.62 14.46 4.49
C LEU A 16 -8.25 13.84 3.13
N ALA A 17 -7.98 12.53 3.10
CA ALA A 17 -7.64 11.83 1.86
C ALA A 17 -8.81 11.81 0.86
N LEU A 18 -10.05 11.68 1.35
CA LEU A 18 -11.26 11.65 0.51
C LEU A 18 -11.71 13.02 0.01
N ALA A 19 -11.07 14.11 0.45
CA ALA A 19 -11.30 15.44 -0.13
C ALA A 19 -10.65 15.58 -1.52
N PHE A 20 -9.66 14.73 -1.84
CA PHE A 20 -8.92 14.73 -3.11
C PHE A 20 -8.29 16.08 -3.49
N GLU A 21 -7.99 16.94 -2.52
CA GLU A 21 -7.29 18.22 -2.75
C GLU A 21 -5.81 18.02 -3.12
N HIS A 22 -5.22 16.92 -2.65
CA HIS A 22 -3.83 16.54 -2.90
C HIS A 22 -3.70 15.01 -3.06
N PRO A 23 -2.61 14.52 -3.69
CA PRO A 23 -2.29 13.09 -3.69
C PRO A 23 -2.29 12.49 -2.27
N ALA A 24 -2.81 11.27 -2.13
CA ALA A 24 -3.02 10.64 -0.83
C ALA A 24 -1.72 10.48 -0.01
N ASP A 25 -0.61 10.17 -0.68
CA ASP A 25 0.72 10.06 -0.07
C ASP A 25 1.21 11.40 0.51
N ALA A 26 0.95 12.51 -0.18
CA ALA A 26 1.23 13.85 0.33
C ALA A 26 0.38 14.20 1.55
N VAL A 27 -0.91 13.85 1.53
CA VAL A 27 -1.83 14.04 2.68
C VAL A 27 -1.37 13.25 3.90
N VAL A 28 -1.06 11.95 3.72
CA VAL A 28 -0.56 11.08 4.79
C VAL A 28 0.77 11.61 5.35
N SER A 29 1.68 12.01 4.47
CA SER A 29 2.99 12.55 4.87
C SER A 29 2.85 13.85 5.68
N ARG A 30 1.97 14.77 5.24
CA ARG A 30 1.67 16.00 5.96
C ARG A 30 1.08 15.70 7.33
N PHE A 31 0.09 14.81 7.39
CA PHE A 31 -0.54 14.41 8.65
C PHE A 31 0.47 13.91 9.67
N PHE A 32 1.45 13.09 9.25
CA PHE A 32 2.50 12.60 10.16
C PHE A 32 3.53 13.66 10.56
N ARG A 33 3.77 14.69 9.74
CA ARG A 33 4.61 15.83 10.12
C ARG A 33 3.94 16.69 11.19
N ASP A 34 2.63 16.87 11.06
CA ASP A 34 1.82 17.65 12.00
C ASP A 34 1.59 16.87 13.32
N ASN A 35 1.63 15.54 13.27
CA ASN A 35 1.44 14.64 14.42
C ASN A 35 2.72 13.87 14.77
N ARG A 36 3.79 14.60 15.17
CA ARG A 36 5.11 14.00 15.44
C ARG A 36 5.13 12.95 16.56
N GLY A 37 4.18 13.03 17.50
CA GLY A 37 4.05 12.09 18.62
C GLY A 37 3.60 10.68 18.23
N LEU A 38 3.14 10.46 16.99
CA LEU A 38 2.74 9.13 16.51
C LEU A 38 3.95 8.21 16.36
N GLY A 39 3.89 7.05 17.03
CA GLY A 39 4.87 5.98 16.90
C GLY A 39 4.76 5.22 15.57
N GLN A 40 5.75 4.37 15.29
CA GLN A 40 5.83 3.62 14.02
C GLN A 40 4.58 2.76 13.76
N ARG A 41 4.10 2.03 14.78
CA ARG A 41 2.91 1.17 14.66
C ARG A 41 1.63 1.97 14.37
N GLU A 42 1.49 3.14 15.01
CA GLU A 42 0.33 4.02 14.82
C GLU A 42 0.32 4.62 13.42
N ARG A 43 1.49 5.09 12.94
CA ARG A 43 1.65 5.57 11.56
C ARG A 43 1.34 4.49 10.53
N ALA A 44 1.80 3.26 10.76
CA ALA A 44 1.48 2.13 9.89
C ALA A 44 -0.03 1.89 9.84
N ALA A 45 -0.69 1.82 11.00
CA ALA A 45 -2.14 1.64 11.09
C ALA A 45 -2.92 2.74 10.34
N LEU A 46 -2.56 4.01 10.54
CA LEU A 46 -3.19 5.15 9.88
C LEU A 46 -3.02 5.10 8.35
N ALA A 47 -1.79 4.86 7.89
CA ALA A 47 -1.48 4.81 6.46
C ALA A 47 -2.20 3.64 5.79
N GLU A 48 -2.09 2.42 6.33
CA GLU A 48 -2.71 1.23 5.75
C GLU A 48 -4.24 1.31 5.79
N THR A 49 -4.84 1.82 6.88
CA THR A 49 -6.28 2.07 6.93
C THR A 49 -6.71 3.02 5.81
N THR A 50 -5.99 4.13 5.63
CA THR A 50 -6.32 5.14 4.62
C THR A 50 -6.22 4.59 3.19
N TYR A 51 -5.12 3.90 2.86
CA TYR A 51 -4.95 3.31 1.53
C TYR A 51 -5.94 2.17 1.28
N THR A 52 -6.28 1.38 2.30
CA THR A 52 -7.31 0.34 2.17
C THR A 52 -8.68 0.95 1.91
N VAL A 53 -9.04 2.06 2.56
CA VAL A 53 -10.29 2.79 2.26
C VAL A 53 -10.31 3.29 0.82
N LEU A 54 -9.20 3.87 0.34
CA LEU A 54 -9.12 4.33 -1.05
C LEU A 54 -9.23 3.17 -2.05
N ARG A 55 -8.57 2.05 -1.77
CA ARG A 55 -8.55 0.86 -2.63
C ARG A 55 -9.89 0.12 -2.66
N LYS A 56 -10.62 0.13 -1.55
CA LYS A 56 -11.92 -0.55 -1.38
C LYS A 56 -13.08 0.42 -1.29
N LYS A 57 -12.93 1.60 -1.90
CA LYS A 57 -13.85 2.72 -1.72
C LYS A 57 -15.30 2.36 -2.08
N LEU A 58 -15.51 1.71 -3.22
CA LEU A 58 -16.88 1.36 -3.66
C LEU A 58 -17.53 0.31 -2.77
N LEU A 59 -16.78 -0.69 -2.32
CA LEU A 59 -17.24 -1.68 -1.36
C LEU A 59 -17.62 -1.02 -0.02
N PHE A 60 -16.73 -0.18 0.51
CA PHE A 60 -16.96 0.43 1.82
C PHE A 60 -18.05 1.51 1.77
N ASP A 61 -18.19 2.24 0.66
CA ASP A 61 -19.33 3.15 0.45
C ASP A 61 -20.66 2.40 0.35
N HIS A 62 -20.66 1.15 -0.14
CA HIS A 62 -21.85 0.29 -0.14
C HIS A 62 -22.20 -0.24 1.27
N MET A 63 -21.18 -0.59 2.07
CA MET A 63 -21.37 -1.17 3.41
C MET A 63 -21.61 -0.11 4.51
N ALA A 64 -21.01 1.08 4.40
CA ALA A 64 -21.08 2.11 5.42
C ALA A 64 -22.49 2.60 5.78
N PRO A 65 -23.45 2.77 4.85
CA PRO A 65 -24.77 3.33 5.15
C PRO A 65 -25.61 2.53 6.16
N SER A 66 -25.37 1.23 6.32
CA SER A 66 -26.12 0.39 7.29
C SER A 66 -25.65 0.58 8.75
N GLY A 67 -24.52 1.26 8.96
CA GLY A 67 -23.96 1.53 10.29
C GLY A 67 -24.36 2.89 10.84
N SER A 68 -24.15 3.11 12.14
CA SER A 68 -24.40 4.41 12.81
C SER A 68 -23.15 5.30 12.91
N GLY A 69 -23.32 6.60 13.17
CA GLY A 69 -22.22 7.55 13.37
C GLY A 69 -21.74 8.28 12.10
N PRO A 70 -20.60 8.99 12.18
CA PRO A 70 -20.00 9.66 11.02
C PRO A 70 -19.52 8.67 9.95
N ARG A 71 -19.65 9.05 8.67
CA ARG A 71 -19.25 8.20 7.53
C ARG A 71 -17.77 7.83 7.59
N GLU A 72 -16.91 8.78 7.88
CA GLU A 72 -15.46 8.60 7.85
C GLU A 72 -14.98 7.66 8.97
N ARG A 73 -15.68 7.66 10.11
CA ARG A 73 -15.43 6.69 11.19
C ARG A 73 -15.79 5.27 10.77
N ARG A 74 -16.94 5.08 10.12
CA ARG A 74 -17.33 3.77 9.55
C ARG A 74 -16.31 3.28 8.51
N LEU A 75 -15.87 4.15 7.61
CA LEU A 75 -14.84 3.80 6.63
C LEU A 75 -13.51 3.44 7.31
N ALA A 76 -13.10 4.19 8.33
CA ALA A 76 -11.90 3.88 9.10
C ALA A 76 -12.01 2.53 9.82
N ILE A 77 -13.16 2.19 10.41
CA ILE A 77 -13.39 0.89 11.05
C ILE A 77 -13.25 -0.25 10.03
N LEU A 78 -13.90 -0.15 8.86
CA LEU A 78 -13.79 -1.15 7.80
C LEU A 78 -12.36 -1.28 7.27
N GLY A 79 -11.68 -0.15 7.03
CA GLY A 79 -10.30 -0.14 6.55
C GLY A 79 -9.31 -0.73 7.56
N PHE A 80 -9.48 -0.43 8.85
CA PHE A 80 -8.64 -0.95 9.92
C PHE A 80 -8.85 -2.44 10.12
N ALA A 81 -10.11 -2.89 10.16
CA ALA A 81 -10.47 -4.31 10.24
C ALA A 81 -9.86 -5.11 9.08
N HIS A 82 -10.02 -4.61 7.85
CA HIS A 82 -9.47 -5.26 6.67
C HIS A 82 -7.94 -5.31 6.68
N TRP A 83 -7.27 -4.24 7.11
CA TRP A 83 -5.82 -4.23 7.27
C TRP A 83 -5.35 -5.29 8.28
N GLN A 84 -6.02 -5.43 9.44
CA GLN A 84 -5.66 -6.46 10.42
C GLN A 84 -5.84 -7.89 9.86
N ASP A 85 -6.88 -8.12 9.07
CA ASP A 85 -7.08 -9.41 8.41
C ASP A 85 -6.01 -9.70 7.36
N GLU A 86 -5.59 -8.69 6.58
CA GLU A 86 -4.52 -8.83 5.61
C GLU A 86 -3.16 -9.10 6.26
N GLU A 87 -2.85 -8.41 7.36
CA GLU A 87 -1.64 -8.70 8.14
C GLU A 87 -1.66 -10.13 8.68
N ALA A 88 -2.80 -10.60 9.18
CA ALA A 88 -2.95 -11.97 9.64
C ALA A 88 -2.81 -12.99 8.49
N ARG A 89 -3.40 -12.71 7.32
CA ARG A 89 -3.26 -13.55 6.11
C ARG A 89 -1.83 -13.63 5.58
N ARG A 90 -1.02 -12.60 5.79
CA ARG A 90 0.41 -12.65 5.43
C ARG A 90 1.19 -13.62 6.31
N ALA A 91 0.80 -13.75 7.58
CA ALA A 91 1.40 -14.71 8.50
C ALA A 91 0.88 -16.13 8.25
N ASP A 92 -0.43 -16.28 8.00
CA ASP A 92 -1.07 -17.54 7.67
C ASP A 92 -2.17 -17.33 6.60
N PRO A 93 -1.96 -17.78 5.34
CA PRO A 93 -2.92 -17.61 4.25
C PRO A 93 -4.31 -18.23 4.49
N GLN A 94 -4.44 -19.18 5.44
CA GLN A 94 -5.73 -19.79 5.78
C GLN A 94 -6.56 -18.93 6.73
N THR A 95 -5.94 -17.95 7.40
CA THR A 95 -6.62 -17.08 8.35
C THR A 95 -7.66 -16.20 7.65
N ARG A 96 -8.93 -16.30 8.05
CA ARG A 96 -10.01 -15.46 7.48
C ARG A 96 -10.11 -14.08 8.13
N GLN A 97 -9.95 -14.03 9.45
CA GLN A 97 -10.03 -12.81 10.26
C GLN A 97 -8.81 -12.72 11.18
N GLY A 98 -8.22 -11.54 11.25
CA GLY A 98 -7.07 -11.27 12.12
C GLY A 98 -7.47 -11.02 13.58
N PRO A 99 -6.49 -10.84 14.48
CA PRO A 99 -6.75 -10.47 15.86
C PRO A 99 -7.25 -9.02 15.93
N ARG A 100 -8.57 -8.85 16.04
CA ARG A 100 -9.23 -7.54 16.04
C ARG A 100 -9.49 -6.98 17.45
N ASP A 101 -8.93 -7.56 18.51
CA ASP A 101 -9.20 -7.15 19.92
C ASP A 101 -8.98 -5.65 20.16
N PHE A 102 -7.90 -5.10 19.59
CA PHE A 102 -7.60 -3.67 19.68
C PHE A 102 -8.70 -2.82 19.02
N LEU A 103 -9.17 -3.21 17.82
CA LEU A 103 -10.27 -2.54 17.15
C LEU A 103 -11.56 -2.68 17.97
N GLN A 104 -11.90 -3.89 18.42
CA GLN A 104 -13.11 -4.17 19.20
C GLN A 104 -13.20 -3.35 20.49
N ALA A 105 -12.05 -3.11 21.15
CA ALA A 105 -11.94 -2.23 22.31
C ALA A 105 -12.22 -0.74 21.99
N ALA A 106 -12.13 -0.34 20.72
CA ALA A 106 -12.45 1.02 20.25
C ALA A 106 -13.91 1.18 19.76
N LEU A 107 -14.66 0.08 19.67
CA LEU A 107 -16.02 0.09 19.13
C LEU A 107 -17.05 0.18 20.25
N ASN A 108 -18.16 0.87 19.99
CA ASN A 108 -19.36 0.69 20.79
C ASN A 108 -20.16 -0.54 20.32
N GLU A 109 -21.19 -0.93 21.07
CA GLU A 109 -21.96 -2.15 20.78
C GLU A 109 -22.62 -2.15 19.39
N ARG A 110 -23.14 -1.00 18.96
CA ARG A 110 -23.76 -0.87 17.63
C ARG A 110 -22.72 -1.00 16.51
N GLU A 111 -21.52 -0.45 16.70
CA GLU A 111 -20.41 -0.58 15.75
C GLU A 111 -19.91 -2.03 15.66
N ARG A 112 -19.86 -2.76 16.77
CA ARG A 112 -19.48 -4.18 16.78
C ARG A 112 -20.47 -5.03 16.00
N GLN A 113 -21.77 -4.87 16.28
CA GLN A 113 -22.82 -5.60 15.59
C GLN A 113 -22.84 -5.28 14.09
N TRP A 114 -22.67 -4.00 13.74
CA TRP A 114 -22.57 -3.57 12.35
C TRP A 114 -21.34 -4.16 11.64
N LEU A 115 -20.16 -4.11 12.25
CA LEU A 115 -18.95 -4.71 11.66
C LEU A 115 -19.12 -6.22 11.45
N ALA A 116 -19.69 -6.93 12.43
CA ALA A 116 -20.00 -8.36 12.29
C ALA A 116 -20.99 -8.65 11.15
N HIS A 117 -22.00 -7.78 10.95
CA HIS A 117 -22.89 -7.87 9.80
C HIS A 117 -22.15 -7.65 8.47
N CYS A 118 -21.25 -6.67 8.40
CA CYS A 118 -20.41 -6.46 7.22
C CYS A 118 -19.50 -7.67 6.93
N ASP A 119 -18.93 -8.29 7.97
CA ASP A 119 -18.09 -9.50 7.83
C ASP A 119 -18.88 -10.71 7.32
N ALA A 120 -20.19 -10.77 7.60
CA ALA A 120 -21.07 -11.85 7.15
C ALA A 120 -21.51 -11.71 5.68
N VAL A 121 -21.21 -10.60 5.01
CA VAL A 121 -21.56 -10.39 3.60
C VAL A 121 -20.78 -11.35 2.72
N VAL A 122 -21.51 -12.16 1.94
CA VAL A 122 -20.92 -13.11 0.99
C VAL A 122 -20.42 -12.35 -0.25
N GLN A 123 -19.13 -12.48 -0.55
CA GLN A 123 -18.49 -11.76 -1.65
C GLN A 123 -19.11 -12.07 -3.03
N ALA A 124 -19.66 -13.27 -3.21
CA ALA A 124 -20.31 -13.68 -4.46
C ALA A 124 -21.64 -12.95 -4.72
N ASP A 125 -22.30 -12.47 -3.66
CA ASP A 125 -23.59 -11.77 -3.74
C ASP A 125 -23.41 -10.27 -4.04
N LEU A 126 -22.17 -9.77 -3.95
CA LEU A 126 -21.83 -8.40 -4.29
C LEU A 126 -21.83 -8.19 -5.80
N LEU A 127 -22.43 -7.09 -6.24
CA LEU A 127 -22.26 -6.58 -7.61
C LEU A 127 -20.77 -6.45 -7.96
N GLU A 128 -20.43 -6.69 -9.22
CA GLU A 128 -19.03 -6.64 -9.69
C GLU A 128 -18.31 -5.37 -9.28
N ARG A 129 -18.99 -4.21 -9.33
CA ARG A 129 -18.44 -2.90 -8.92
C ARG A 129 -17.90 -2.85 -7.50
N HIS A 130 -18.50 -3.60 -6.58
CA HIS A 130 -18.04 -3.66 -5.19
C HIS A 130 -16.90 -4.67 -5.01
N ARG A 131 -16.73 -5.59 -5.97
CA ARG A 131 -15.63 -6.56 -5.99
C ARG A 131 -14.36 -5.94 -6.60
N HIS A 132 -14.48 -5.30 -7.77
CA HIS A 132 -13.33 -4.70 -8.45
C HIS A 132 -12.94 -3.30 -7.95
N ASN A 133 -13.85 -2.55 -7.30
CA ASN A 133 -13.58 -1.23 -6.72
C ASN A 133 -13.03 -0.17 -7.70
N LEU A 134 -13.29 -0.34 -8.99
CA LEU A 134 -12.88 0.59 -10.04
C LEU A 134 -13.98 1.59 -10.36
N PRO A 135 -13.65 2.84 -10.74
CA PRO A 135 -14.64 3.78 -11.23
C PRO A 135 -15.24 3.29 -12.55
N GLU A 136 -16.53 3.53 -12.77
CA GLU A 136 -17.31 2.96 -13.88
C GLU A 136 -16.69 3.24 -15.26
N TRP A 137 -16.18 4.46 -15.46
CA TRP A 137 -15.57 4.87 -16.72
C TRP A 137 -14.34 4.04 -17.13
N LEU A 138 -13.68 3.38 -16.17
CA LEU A 138 -12.49 2.56 -16.41
C LEU A 138 -12.85 1.10 -16.73
N VAL A 139 -14.05 0.65 -16.33
CA VAL A 139 -14.41 -0.79 -16.37
C VAL A 139 -14.54 -1.29 -17.81
N ALA A 140 -15.34 -0.62 -18.64
CA ALA A 140 -15.59 -1.08 -20.01
C ALA A 140 -14.31 -1.11 -20.87
N PRO A 141 -13.47 -0.04 -20.91
CA PRO A 141 -12.21 -0.09 -21.65
C PRO A 141 -11.25 -1.18 -21.15
N LEU A 142 -11.15 -1.40 -19.84
CA LEU A 142 -10.28 -2.47 -19.31
C LEU A 142 -10.80 -3.86 -19.65
N LYS A 143 -12.12 -4.09 -19.59
CA LYS A 143 -12.70 -5.38 -19.98
C LYS A 143 -12.46 -5.66 -21.46
N GLU A 144 -12.60 -4.66 -22.33
CA GLU A 144 -12.33 -4.77 -23.76
C GLU A 144 -10.85 -5.08 -24.03
N GLN A 145 -9.93 -4.37 -23.37
CA GLN A 145 -8.49 -4.54 -23.60
C GLN A 145 -7.92 -5.83 -22.98
N LEU A 146 -8.41 -6.25 -21.82
CA LEU A 146 -7.83 -7.36 -21.06
C LEU A 146 -8.56 -8.70 -21.27
N GLY A 147 -9.84 -8.67 -21.67
CA GLY A 147 -10.65 -9.88 -21.83
C GLY A 147 -10.64 -10.73 -20.55
N GLU A 148 -10.25 -12.00 -20.68
CA GLU A 148 -10.15 -12.95 -19.55
C GLU A 148 -9.15 -12.50 -18.47
N ARG A 149 -8.17 -11.65 -18.81
CA ARG A 149 -7.21 -11.11 -17.83
C ARG A 149 -7.77 -10.01 -16.94
N PHE A 150 -8.97 -9.49 -17.22
CA PHE A 150 -9.56 -8.39 -16.45
C PHE A 150 -9.57 -8.69 -14.95
N TRP A 151 -10.13 -9.83 -14.53
CA TRP A 151 -10.24 -10.16 -13.11
C TRP A 151 -8.89 -10.41 -12.43
N PRO A 152 -7.97 -11.23 -12.98
CA PRO A 152 -6.62 -11.37 -12.42
C PRO A 152 -5.91 -10.03 -12.19
N GLU A 153 -5.93 -9.12 -13.18
CA GLU A 153 -5.23 -7.84 -13.10
C GLU A 153 -5.89 -6.88 -12.08
N VAL A 154 -7.21 -6.82 -12.06
CA VAL A 154 -7.95 -6.04 -11.06
C VAL A 154 -7.67 -6.53 -9.64
N LEU A 155 -7.62 -7.85 -9.43
CA LEU A 155 -7.31 -8.42 -8.13
C LEU A 155 -5.87 -8.11 -7.73
N ALA A 156 -4.91 -8.09 -8.66
CA ALA A 156 -3.54 -7.66 -8.40
C ALA A 156 -3.45 -6.17 -8.04
N LEU A 157 -4.14 -5.29 -8.77
CA LEU A 157 -4.26 -3.85 -8.46
C LEU A 157 -4.91 -3.59 -7.10
N SER A 158 -5.78 -4.51 -6.65
CA SER A 158 -6.48 -4.45 -5.37
C SER A 158 -5.63 -4.90 -4.18
N GLN A 159 -4.36 -5.23 -4.37
CA GLN A 159 -3.43 -5.56 -3.30
C GLN A 159 -2.51 -4.37 -2.95
N SER A 160 -1.82 -4.47 -1.81
CA SER A 160 -0.72 -3.55 -1.53
C SER A 160 0.42 -3.82 -2.50
N ALA A 161 0.95 -2.77 -3.13
CA ALA A 161 2.14 -2.88 -3.95
C ALA A 161 3.33 -3.41 -3.12
N PRO A 162 4.21 -4.24 -3.73
CA PRO A 162 5.47 -4.62 -3.11
C PRO A 162 6.39 -3.41 -2.94
N LEU A 163 7.35 -3.53 -2.03
CA LEU A 163 8.40 -2.53 -1.85
C LEU A 163 9.67 -3.06 -2.51
N ASP A 164 9.97 -2.57 -3.70
CA ASP A 164 11.17 -2.96 -4.44
C ASP A 164 12.25 -1.88 -4.33
N LEU A 165 13.49 -2.35 -4.20
CA LEU A 165 14.70 -1.53 -4.16
C LEU A 165 15.52 -1.78 -5.41
N ARG A 166 16.15 -0.74 -5.97
CA ARG A 166 17.25 -0.91 -6.92
C ARG A 166 18.57 -0.81 -6.19
N VAL A 167 19.46 -1.78 -6.39
CA VAL A 167 20.86 -1.69 -5.98
C VAL A 167 21.63 -0.86 -6.99
N ASN A 168 22.41 0.11 -6.51
CA ASN A 168 23.32 0.89 -7.33
C ASN A 168 24.57 0.07 -7.66
N ILE A 169 24.57 -0.52 -8.86
CA ILE A 169 25.65 -1.40 -9.32
C ILE A 169 27.01 -0.69 -9.50
N LEU A 170 27.04 0.65 -9.54
CA LEU A 170 28.28 1.43 -9.55
C LEU A 170 28.96 1.47 -8.18
N LYS A 171 28.23 1.13 -7.11
CA LYS A 171 28.70 1.20 -5.73
C LYS A 171 28.76 -0.16 -5.03
N GLU A 172 27.83 -1.05 -5.33
CA GLU A 172 27.64 -2.29 -4.57
C GLU A 172 27.12 -3.42 -5.47
N LYS A 173 27.43 -4.67 -5.11
CA LYS A 173 26.81 -5.86 -5.72
C LYS A 173 25.49 -6.17 -5.04
N ARG A 174 24.49 -6.66 -5.80
CA ARG A 174 23.16 -7.03 -5.25
C ARG A 174 23.22 -7.94 -4.03
N ALA A 175 24.09 -8.96 -4.06
CA ALA A 175 24.25 -9.89 -2.94
C ALA A 175 24.77 -9.20 -1.66
N LEU A 176 25.75 -8.29 -1.79
CA LEU A 176 26.30 -7.55 -0.65
C LEU A 176 25.28 -6.56 -0.07
N ALA A 177 24.50 -5.88 -0.93
CA ALA A 177 23.39 -5.04 -0.49
C ALA A 177 22.34 -5.85 0.29
N GLN A 178 22.00 -7.05 -0.19
CA GLN A 178 21.08 -7.96 0.50
C GLN A 178 21.62 -8.41 1.86
N GLU A 179 22.90 -8.76 1.96
CA GLU A 179 23.54 -9.13 3.23
C GLU A 179 23.53 -7.97 4.24
N GLU A 180 23.78 -6.74 3.79
CA GLU A 180 23.70 -5.57 4.67
C GLU A 180 22.27 -5.32 5.16
N LEU A 181 21.27 -5.42 4.28
CA LEU A 181 19.87 -5.29 4.67
C LEU A 181 19.48 -6.36 5.70
N ALA A 182 19.95 -7.60 5.52
CA ALA A 182 19.73 -8.67 6.48
C ALA A 182 20.34 -8.36 7.86
N LYS A 183 21.54 -7.76 7.92
CA LYS A 183 22.15 -7.29 9.18
C LYS A 183 21.33 -6.20 9.87
N ALA A 184 20.57 -5.42 9.11
CA ALA A 184 19.60 -4.44 9.62
C ALA A 184 18.21 -5.06 9.93
N ALA A 185 18.10 -6.39 9.98
CA ALA A 185 16.86 -7.15 10.16
C ALA A 185 15.79 -6.87 9.08
N ILE A 186 16.23 -6.50 7.87
CA ILE A 186 15.36 -6.31 6.70
C ILE A 186 15.55 -7.51 5.78
N LYS A 187 14.53 -8.39 5.76
CA LYS A 187 14.50 -9.52 4.84
C LYS A 187 14.16 -9.01 3.44
N THR A 188 14.95 -9.42 2.45
CA THR A 188 14.69 -9.17 1.04
C THR A 188 14.87 -10.42 0.21
N GLU A 189 14.20 -10.45 -0.93
CA GLU A 189 14.31 -11.48 -1.97
C GLU A 189 14.76 -10.81 -3.27
N ALA A 190 15.47 -11.54 -4.14
CA ALA A 190 15.79 -11.02 -5.46
C ALA A 190 14.50 -10.83 -6.26
N THR A 191 14.38 -9.69 -6.94
CA THR A 191 13.27 -9.52 -7.88
C THR A 191 13.42 -10.51 -9.05
N PRO A 192 12.30 -11.05 -9.59
CA PRO A 192 12.33 -12.15 -10.56
C PRO A 192 12.94 -11.80 -11.92
N TYR A 193 12.85 -10.54 -12.35
CA TYR A 193 13.24 -10.09 -13.68
C TYR A 193 14.41 -9.10 -13.63
N SER A 194 14.39 -8.12 -12.71
CA SER A 194 15.48 -7.15 -12.62
C SER A 194 16.74 -7.79 -11.98
N PRO A 195 17.92 -7.70 -12.62
CA PRO A 195 19.19 -8.14 -12.02
C PRO A 195 19.65 -7.22 -10.88
N TRP A 196 19.08 -6.03 -10.74
CA TRP A 196 19.45 -5.05 -9.71
C TRP A 196 18.49 -5.05 -8.52
N GLY A 197 17.30 -5.62 -8.71
CA GLY A 197 16.20 -5.43 -7.78
C GLY A 197 16.25 -6.34 -6.56
N LEU A 198 15.83 -5.80 -5.43
CA LEU A 198 15.54 -6.51 -4.19
C LEU A 198 14.13 -6.17 -3.72
N ARG A 199 13.27 -7.18 -3.59
CA ARG A 199 11.93 -7.05 -3.01
C ARG A 199 12.00 -7.17 -1.50
N VAL A 200 11.52 -6.17 -0.79
CA VAL A 200 11.52 -6.12 0.67
C VAL A 200 10.30 -6.85 1.22
N VAL A 201 10.53 -7.70 2.23
CA VAL A 201 9.44 -8.30 3.00
C VAL A 201 8.94 -7.28 4.02
N GLY A 202 7.69 -6.86 3.85
CA GLY A 202 7.07 -5.81 4.67
C GLY A 202 7.45 -4.39 4.21
N LYS A 203 7.27 -3.41 5.09
CA LYS A 203 7.48 -1.97 4.80
C LYS A 203 8.34 -1.30 5.87
N PRO A 204 9.62 -1.68 6.03
CA PRO A 204 10.51 -1.08 7.02
C PRO A 204 10.86 0.37 6.66
N GLN A 205 11.35 1.13 7.64
CA GLN A 205 11.85 2.47 7.41
C GLN A 205 13.25 2.41 6.77
N LEU A 206 13.37 2.87 5.52
CA LEU A 206 14.63 2.79 4.76
C LEU A 206 15.49 4.04 4.85
N SER A 207 14.87 5.22 5.00
CA SER A 207 15.51 6.54 4.88
C SER A 207 16.78 6.78 5.73
N LYS A 208 16.95 6.02 6.82
CA LYS A 208 18.07 6.17 7.76
C LYS A 208 19.10 5.04 7.66
N LEU A 209 18.86 4.05 6.80
CA LEU A 209 19.79 2.93 6.63
C LEU A 209 21.09 3.44 6.00
N PRO A 210 22.26 2.99 6.47
CA PRO A 210 23.53 3.36 5.85
C PRO A 210 23.54 3.10 4.34
N ALA A 211 23.00 1.96 3.88
CA ALA A 211 22.88 1.62 2.45
C ALA A 211 22.08 2.64 1.65
N PHE A 212 20.99 3.13 2.23
CA PHE A 212 20.15 4.13 1.59
C PHE A 212 20.84 5.50 1.56
N VAL A 213 21.40 5.94 2.70
CA VAL A 213 22.04 7.26 2.83
C VAL A 213 23.27 7.38 1.94
N ARG A 214 24.08 6.33 1.80
CA ARG A 214 25.25 6.34 0.91
C ARG A 214 24.89 6.11 -0.57
N GLY A 215 23.61 5.89 -0.87
CA GLY A 215 23.09 5.64 -2.21
C GLY A 215 23.52 4.30 -2.82
N ALA A 216 23.76 3.28 -1.99
CA ALA A 216 23.96 1.91 -2.45
C ALA A 216 22.64 1.24 -2.88
N ILE A 217 21.53 1.72 -2.34
CA ILE A 217 20.17 1.31 -2.71
C ILE A 217 19.26 2.53 -2.83
N GLU A 218 18.19 2.40 -3.61
CA GLU A 218 17.08 3.35 -3.68
C GLU A 218 15.74 2.63 -3.81
N VAL A 219 14.63 3.29 -3.47
CA VAL A 219 13.28 2.74 -3.70
C VAL A 219 12.92 2.92 -5.17
N GLN A 220 12.73 1.82 -5.88
CA GLN A 220 12.33 1.84 -7.28
C GLN A 220 11.66 0.51 -7.64
N ASP A 221 10.45 0.60 -8.19
CA ASP A 221 9.70 -0.55 -8.69
C ASP A 221 10.49 -1.35 -9.74
N GLU A 222 10.37 -2.67 -9.71
CA GLU A 222 11.04 -3.57 -10.65
C GLU A 222 10.79 -3.20 -12.12
N GLY A 223 9.54 -2.86 -12.48
CA GLY A 223 9.20 -2.48 -13.85
C GLY A 223 9.96 -1.23 -14.31
N SER A 224 10.18 -0.27 -13.41
CA SER A 224 11.00 0.91 -13.72
C SER A 224 12.48 0.58 -13.93
N GLN A 225 13.00 -0.44 -13.25
CA GLN A 225 14.36 -0.92 -13.45
C GLN A 225 14.50 -1.63 -14.81
N LEU A 226 13.51 -2.44 -15.19
CA LEU A 226 13.46 -3.10 -16.48
C LEU A 226 13.40 -2.11 -17.64
N LEU A 227 12.66 -1.01 -17.49
CA LEU A 227 12.63 0.04 -18.52
C LEU A 227 14.02 0.63 -18.79
N ALA A 228 14.82 0.89 -17.74
CA ALA A 228 16.18 1.37 -17.92
C ALA A 228 17.08 0.35 -18.64
N LEU A 229 16.94 -0.94 -18.31
CA LEU A 229 17.63 -2.03 -19.00
C LEU A 229 17.22 -2.16 -20.47
N LEU A 230 15.95 -1.93 -20.79
CA LEU A 230 15.43 -1.99 -22.16
C LEU A 230 15.88 -0.81 -23.03
N VAL A 231 16.09 0.37 -22.43
CA VAL A 231 16.71 1.51 -23.13
C VAL A 231 18.16 1.19 -23.48
N ASP A 232 18.86 0.44 -22.63
CA ASP A 232 20.22 -0.06 -22.84
C ASP A 232 21.24 1.04 -23.22
N ALA A 233 21.12 2.20 -22.56
CA ALA A 233 21.99 3.35 -22.77
C ALA A 233 23.48 3.00 -22.63
N LYS A 234 24.31 3.49 -23.56
CA LYS A 234 25.75 3.21 -23.60
C LYS A 234 26.58 4.43 -23.25
N ARG A 235 27.78 4.16 -22.73
CA ARG A 235 28.76 5.19 -22.41
C ARG A 235 29.09 6.01 -23.66
N GLY A 236 28.93 7.32 -23.56
CA GLY A 236 29.22 8.28 -24.64
C GLY A 236 27.99 8.67 -25.46
N GLU A 237 26.83 8.04 -25.23
CA GLU A 237 25.58 8.45 -25.85
C GLU A 237 25.01 9.70 -25.17
N MET A 238 24.26 10.48 -25.97
CA MET A 238 23.40 11.54 -25.45
C MET A 238 22.01 10.96 -25.22
N VAL A 239 21.62 10.86 -23.96
CA VAL A 239 20.33 10.27 -23.55
C VAL A 239 19.46 11.36 -22.93
N VAL A 240 18.17 11.35 -23.27
CA VAL A 240 17.18 12.29 -22.72
C VAL A 240 16.07 11.50 -22.02
N ASP A 241 15.91 11.72 -20.72
CA ASP A 241 14.81 11.19 -19.91
C ASP A 241 13.69 12.24 -19.81
N PHE A 242 12.76 12.20 -20.77
CA PHE A 242 11.57 13.07 -20.73
C PHE A 242 10.64 12.64 -19.59
N CYS A 243 10.25 13.60 -18.75
CA CYS A 243 9.45 13.38 -17.53
C CYS A 243 10.17 12.59 -16.43
N ALA A 244 11.48 12.84 -16.25
CA ALA A 244 12.33 12.20 -15.23
C ALA A 244 11.75 12.18 -13.81
N GLY A 245 10.89 13.13 -13.44
CA GLY A 245 10.19 13.15 -12.15
C GLY A 245 11.18 13.12 -10.97
N ALA A 246 11.12 12.07 -10.15
CA ALA A 246 12.05 11.86 -9.04
C ALA A 246 13.48 11.44 -9.47
N GLY A 247 13.74 11.25 -10.77
CA GLY A 247 15.08 10.98 -11.33
C GLY A 247 15.55 9.53 -11.21
N GLY A 248 14.76 8.62 -10.65
CA GLY A 248 15.18 7.24 -10.42
C GLY A 248 15.57 6.51 -11.72
N LYS A 249 14.88 6.75 -12.85
CA LYS A 249 15.25 6.14 -14.13
C LYS A 249 16.49 6.79 -14.71
N THR A 250 16.59 8.11 -14.64
CA THR A 250 17.78 8.89 -15.02
C THR A 250 19.04 8.41 -14.31
N LEU A 251 18.95 8.04 -13.02
CA LEU A 251 20.08 7.50 -12.25
C LEU A 251 20.46 6.05 -12.64
N ALA A 252 19.55 5.32 -13.29
CA ALA A 252 19.78 3.96 -13.73
C ALA A 252 20.40 3.87 -15.13
N LEU A 253 20.11 4.85 -15.98
CA LEU A 253 20.67 5.03 -17.33
C LEU A 253 22.11 5.56 -17.23
#